data_AF-A0A098S8K4-F1
#
_entry.id   AF-A0A098S8K4-F1
#
_cell.length_a   1.000
_cell.length_b   1.000
_cell.length_c   1.000
_cell.angle_alpha   90.00
_cell.angle_beta   90.00
_cell.angle_gamma   90.00
#
_symmetry.space_group_name_H-M   'P 1'
#
loop_
_entity.id
_entity.type
_entity.pdbx_description
1 polymer ?
#
loop_
_entity_poly.entity_id
_entity_poly.type
_entity_poly.pdbx_seq_one_letter_code
_entity_poly.pdbx_strand_id
1 'polypeptide(L)'
;GRHAYQHHYQKVGDEEWHLSWCDNLPLNNSAADVRTNFLILKVTGKKGKTATFTWVTNIKINKRNVVFLARCGRGRWKIENETFNTLKNQGYNFEHNYGHGKKHLSNLLATLMMLVFLIDQIQQLASKVFKKVLSAVKTKTRLWDEFRAVFRFLGLNSFKHLLMALASNHSASGP
;
A
#
# COMPACT_ATOMS: atom_id res chain seq x y z
N GLY A 1 10.01 -2.49 -38.50
CA GLY A 1 10.65 -3.66 -37.87
C GLY A 1 9.88 -4.01 -36.62
N ARG A 2 9.26 -5.20 -36.55
CA ARG A 2 8.47 -5.63 -35.40
C ARG A 2 9.42 -5.88 -34.22
N HIS A 3 9.25 -5.12 -33.15
CA HIS A 3 9.81 -5.44 -31.84
C HIS A 3 9.28 -6.83 -31.42
N ALA A 4 10.12 -7.86 -31.52
CA ALA A 4 9.73 -9.22 -31.21
C ALA A 4 9.71 -9.41 -29.69
N TYR A 5 8.57 -9.86 -29.17
CA TYR A 5 8.49 -10.25 -27.77
C TYR A 5 9.24 -11.56 -27.57
N GLN A 6 10.01 -11.61 -26.50
CA GLN A 6 10.55 -12.84 -25.95
C GLN A 6 9.58 -13.38 -24.91
N HIS A 7 9.55 -14.71 -24.76
CA HIS A 7 8.63 -15.39 -23.86
C HIS A 7 9.35 -16.35 -22.92
N HIS A 8 8.81 -16.48 -21.71
CA HIS A 8 9.25 -17.46 -20.73
C HIS A 8 8.05 -17.95 -19.92
N TYR A 9 7.97 -19.26 -19.72
CA TYR A 9 7.01 -19.87 -18.82
C TYR A 9 7.73 -20.38 -17.58
N GLN A 10 7.12 -20.16 -16.42
CA GLN A 10 7.58 -20.77 -15.18
C GLN A 10 6.41 -21.04 -14.24
N LYS A 11 6.44 -22.18 -13.56
CA LYS A 11 5.56 -22.45 -12.43
C LYS A 11 6.18 -21.89 -11.15
N VAL A 12 5.45 -21.04 -10.43
CA VAL A 12 5.88 -20.40 -9.19
C VAL A 12 4.92 -20.81 -8.08
N GLY A 13 5.31 -21.85 -7.33
CA GLY A 13 4.43 -22.51 -6.38
C GLY A 13 3.20 -23.09 -7.09
N ASP A 14 2.05 -22.51 -6.79
CA ASP A 14 0.75 -22.91 -7.32
C ASP A 14 0.23 -22.02 -8.46
N GLU A 15 1.02 -21.04 -8.86
CA GLU A 15 0.73 -20.12 -9.96
C GLU A 15 1.50 -20.50 -11.22
N GLU A 16 0.85 -20.38 -12.37
CA GLU A 16 1.48 -20.48 -13.69
C GLU A 16 1.79 -19.09 -14.22
N TRP A 17 3.07 -18.82 -14.49
CA TRP A 17 3.54 -17.51 -14.94
C TRP A 17 3.95 -17.58 -16.41
N HIS A 18 3.27 -16.81 -17.25
CA HIS A 18 3.63 -16.56 -18.64
C HIS A 18 4.17 -15.13 -18.75
N LEU A 19 5.48 -15.03 -18.94
CA LEU A 19 6.19 -13.77 -19.07
C LEU A 19 6.45 -13.48 -20.54
N SER A 20 6.19 -12.24 -20.95
CA SER A 20 6.51 -11.71 -22.27
C SER A 20 7.22 -10.39 -22.10
N TRP A 21 8.35 -10.17 -22.78
CA TRP A 21 9.05 -8.90 -22.69
C TRP A 21 9.62 -8.45 -24.03
N CYS A 22 9.81 -7.14 -24.15
CA CYS A 22 10.50 -6.54 -25.26
C CYS A 22 11.37 -5.37 -24.80
N ASP A 23 12.61 -5.36 -25.24
CA ASP A 23 13.58 -4.33 -24.88
C ASP A 23 13.66 -3.25 -25.95
N ASN A 24 14.17 -2.09 -25.55
CA ASN A 24 14.43 -0.97 -26.42
C ASN A 24 13.18 -0.54 -27.21
N LEU A 25 12.12 -0.20 -26.50
CA LEU A 25 10.90 0.44 -27.00
C LEU A 25 10.91 1.94 -26.72
N PRO A 26 10.37 2.80 -27.61
CA PRO A 26 10.13 4.20 -27.26
C PRO A 26 9.13 4.27 -26.10
N LEU A 27 9.32 5.20 -25.17
CA LEU A 27 8.39 5.39 -24.05
C LEU A 27 6.99 5.76 -24.55
N ASN A 28 6.91 6.71 -25.50
CA ASN A 28 5.69 7.10 -26.19
C ASN A 28 6.04 7.87 -27.49
N ASN A 29 5.02 8.27 -28.24
CA ASN A 29 5.19 8.99 -29.52
C ASN A 29 5.82 10.38 -29.37
N SER A 30 5.64 11.04 -28.22
CA SER A 30 6.17 12.39 -27.95
C SER A 30 7.58 12.40 -27.35
N ALA A 31 8.09 11.24 -26.91
CA ALA A 31 9.40 11.05 -26.30
C ALA A 31 10.02 9.73 -26.80
N ALA A 32 10.19 9.64 -28.12
CA ALA A 32 10.66 8.41 -28.79
C ALA A 32 12.15 8.11 -28.59
N ASP A 33 12.91 9.15 -28.23
CA ASP A 33 14.32 9.13 -27.83
C ASP A 33 14.51 8.43 -26.48
N VAL A 34 13.52 8.51 -25.59
CA VAL A 34 13.52 7.78 -24.32
C VAL A 34 13.23 6.31 -24.57
N ARG A 35 14.28 5.48 -24.45
CA ARG A 35 14.19 4.02 -24.65
C ARG A 35 13.94 3.29 -23.35
N THR A 36 13.01 2.34 -23.39
CA THR A 36 12.55 1.56 -22.23
C THR A 36 12.41 0.09 -22.58
N ASN A 37 12.23 -0.75 -21.57
CA ASN A 37 11.95 -2.16 -21.71
C ASN A 37 10.59 -2.46 -21.07
N PHE A 38 9.80 -3.31 -21.71
CA PHE A 38 8.44 -3.61 -21.31
C PHE A 38 8.31 -5.08 -20.92
N LEU A 39 7.73 -5.33 -19.76
CA LEU A 39 7.46 -6.66 -19.22
C LEU A 39 5.96 -6.85 -19.03
N ILE A 40 5.45 -7.99 -19.49
CA ILE A 40 4.10 -8.48 -19.26
C ILE A 40 4.21 -9.79 -18.49
N LEU A 41 3.44 -9.93 -17.42
CA LEU A 41 3.24 -11.17 -16.69
C LEU A 41 1.75 -11.52 -16.72
N LYS A 42 1.41 -12.67 -17.29
CA LYS A 42 0.10 -13.30 -17.07
C LYS A 42 0.26 -14.39 -16.03
N VAL A 43 -0.57 -14.35 -15.00
CA VAL A 43 -0.56 -15.30 -13.89
C VAL A 43 -1.90 -16.02 -13.85
N THR A 44 -1.87 -17.34 -13.92
CA THR A 44 -3.05 -18.19 -13.76
C THR A 44 -2.94 -18.97 -12.44
N GLY A 45 -3.91 -18.79 -11.55
CA GLY A 45 -3.96 -19.48 -10.26
C GLY A 45 -4.74 -20.81 -10.32
N LYS A 46 -4.71 -21.60 -9.23
CA LYS A 46 -5.38 -22.92 -9.14
C LYS A 46 -6.84 -22.98 -9.59
N LYS A 47 -7.59 -21.89 -9.40
CA LYS A 47 -9.02 -21.80 -9.76
C LYS A 47 -9.25 -21.33 -11.20
N GLY A 48 -8.22 -21.33 -12.06
CA GLY A 48 -8.27 -20.83 -13.43
C GLY A 48 -8.35 -19.29 -13.56
N LYS A 49 -8.45 -18.55 -12.45
CA LYS A 49 -8.45 -17.09 -12.48
C LYS A 49 -7.11 -16.57 -12.97
N THR A 50 -7.16 -15.71 -13.97
CA THR A 50 -5.97 -15.11 -14.59
C THR A 50 -5.89 -13.62 -14.27
N ALA A 51 -4.70 -13.14 -13.90
CA ALA A 51 -4.39 -11.72 -13.73
C ALA A 51 -3.24 -11.34 -14.67
N THR A 52 -3.29 -10.12 -15.22
CA THR A 52 -2.21 -9.59 -16.07
C THR A 52 -1.59 -8.38 -15.39
N PHE A 53 -0.26 -8.37 -15.34
CA PHE A 53 0.55 -7.29 -14.81
C PHE A 53 1.51 -6.81 -15.88
N THR A 54 1.76 -5.50 -15.92
CA THR A 54 2.69 -4.89 -16.88
C THR A 54 3.61 -3.90 -16.19
N TRP A 55 4.86 -3.82 -16.66
CA TRP A 55 5.86 -2.90 -16.14
C TRP A 55 6.71 -2.33 -17.26
N VAL A 56 7.04 -1.04 -17.13
CA VAL A 56 8.07 -0.37 -17.93
C VAL A 56 9.29 -0.19 -17.03
N THR A 57 10.48 -0.50 -17.54
CA THR A 57 11.74 -0.40 -16.79
C THR A 57 12.89 0.03 -17.69
N ASN A 58 13.91 0.67 -17.12
CA ASN A 58 15.20 0.92 -17.78
C ASN A 58 16.17 -0.27 -17.67
N ILE A 59 15.83 -1.30 -16.88
CA ILE A 59 16.64 -2.52 -16.72
C ILE A 59 16.45 -3.40 -17.95
N LYS A 60 17.55 -3.80 -18.60
CA LYS A 60 17.49 -4.73 -19.73
C LYS A 60 16.97 -6.10 -19.28
N ILE A 61 15.94 -6.60 -19.95
CA ILE A 61 15.26 -7.83 -19.58
C ILE A 61 15.85 -9.00 -20.35
N ASN A 62 16.07 -10.11 -19.67
CA ASN A 62 16.51 -11.35 -20.29
C ASN A 62 15.99 -12.55 -19.48
N LYS A 63 16.14 -13.75 -20.05
CA LYS A 63 15.68 -14.99 -19.41
C LYS A 63 16.20 -15.21 -17.98
N ARG A 64 17.36 -14.64 -17.63
CA ARG A 64 17.97 -14.82 -16.30
C ARG A 64 17.34 -13.90 -15.24
N ASN A 65 16.82 -12.73 -15.62
CA ASN A 65 16.28 -11.76 -14.66
C ASN A 65 14.76 -11.54 -14.74
N VAL A 66 14.09 -11.98 -15.82
CA VAL A 66 12.67 -11.68 -16.06
C VAL A 66 11.75 -12.12 -14.92
N VAL A 67 12.02 -13.29 -14.35
CA VAL A 67 11.27 -13.84 -13.20
C VAL A 67 11.48 -13.00 -11.95
N PHE A 68 12.73 -12.60 -11.69
CA PHE A 68 13.07 -11.78 -10.54
C PHE A 68 12.41 -10.39 -10.64
N LEU A 69 12.47 -9.76 -11.80
CA LEU A 69 11.81 -8.48 -12.07
C LEU A 69 10.29 -8.57 -11.87
N ALA A 70 9.66 -9.63 -12.37
CA ALA A 70 8.23 -9.88 -12.15
C ALA A 70 7.88 -10.05 -10.66
N ARG A 71 8.72 -10.74 -9.87
CA ARG A 71 8.54 -10.85 -8.42
C ARG A 71 8.63 -9.50 -7.72
N CYS A 72 9.63 -8.68 -8.06
CA CYS A 72 9.76 -7.32 -7.54
C CYS A 72 8.52 -6.47 -7.88
N GLY A 73 8.06 -6.52 -9.13
CA GLY A 73 6.87 -5.82 -9.59
C GLY A 73 5.59 -6.25 -8.85
N ARG A 74 5.41 -7.56 -8.63
CA ARG A 74 4.31 -8.11 -7.80
C ARG A 74 4.41 -7.65 -6.35
N GLY A 75 5.61 -7.60 -5.78
CA GLY A 75 5.86 -7.08 -4.44
C GLY A 75 5.40 -5.63 -4.29
N ARG A 76 5.79 -4.76 -5.23
CA ARG A 76 5.34 -3.36 -5.25
C ARG A 76 3.83 -3.24 -5.38
N TRP A 77 3.22 -4.01 -6.29
CA TRP A 77 1.75 -4.01 -6.44
C TRP A 77 1.05 -4.43 -5.16
N LYS A 78 1.55 -5.46 -4.45
CA LYS A 78 0.99 -5.91 -3.17
C LYS A 78 1.10 -4.82 -2.11
N ILE A 79 2.26 -4.18 -1.98
CA ILE A 79 2.49 -3.09 -1.02
C ILE A 79 1.56 -1.91 -1.30
N GLU A 80 1.46 -1.49 -2.56
CA GLU A 80 0.55 -0.42 -2.98
C GLU A 80 -0.90 -0.79 -2.69
N ASN A 81 -1.33 -2.00 -3.06
CA ASN A 81 -2.70 -2.45 -2.85
C ASN A 81 -3.07 -2.54 -1.36
N GLU A 82 -2.19 -3.06 -0.51
CA GLU A 82 -2.39 -3.08 0.94
C GLU A 82 -2.45 -1.66 1.54
N THR A 83 -1.59 -0.76 1.07
CA THR A 83 -1.57 0.64 1.50
C THR A 83 -2.85 1.36 1.06
N PHE A 84 -3.25 1.24 -0.21
CA PHE A 84 -4.50 1.81 -0.72
C PHE A 84 -5.71 1.24 0.01
N ASN A 85 -5.77 -0.08 0.23
CA ASN A 85 -6.85 -0.70 0.98
C ASN A 85 -6.92 -0.17 2.42
N THR A 86 -5.78 0.05 3.07
CA THR A 86 -5.71 0.64 4.41
C THR A 86 -6.22 2.08 4.42
N LEU A 87 -5.74 2.91 3.49
CA LEU A 87 -6.14 4.30 3.36
C LEU A 87 -7.65 4.45 3.06
N LYS A 88 -8.23 3.51 2.33
CA LYS A 88 -9.66 3.47 2.02
C LYS A 88 -10.51 2.96 3.19
N ASN A 89 -10.12 1.84 3.78
CA ASN A 89 -11.01 1.04 4.65
C ASN A 89 -10.70 1.12 6.15
N GLN A 90 -9.61 1.78 6.57
CA GLN A 90 -9.25 1.90 8.01
C GLN A 90 -9.43 3.31 8.58
N GLY A 91 -10.42 4.05 8.06
CA GLY A 91 -10.84 5.34 8.63
C GLY A 91 -10.06 6.56 8.13
N TYR A 92 -9.02 6.40 7.31
CA TYR A 92 -8.29 7.54 6.71
C TYR A 92 -9.10 8.28 5.63
N ASN A 93 -10.28 7.76 5.25
CA ASN A 93 -11.23 8.41 4.34
C ASN A 93 -10.62 8.84 3.00
N PHE A 94 -9.67 8.06 2.47
CA PHE A 94 -8.97 8.40 1.23
C PHE A 94 -9.90 8.52 0.01
N GLU A 95 -11.04 7.82 0.02
CA GLU A 95 -12.03 7.93 -1.06
C GLU A 95 -12.92 9.17 -0.92
N HIS A 96 -12.88 9.86 0.22
CA HIS A 96 -13.67 11.06 0.41
C HIS A 96 -13.06 12.21 -0.39
N ASN A 97 -13.80 12.69 -1.38
CA ASN A 97 -13.41 13.87 -2.11
C ASN A 97 -13.65 15.09 -1.24
N TYR A 98 -12.63 15.54 -0.52
CA TYR A 98 -12.67 16.76 0.27
C TYR A 98 -12.73 18.07 -0.57
N GLY A 99 -13.05 17.97 -1.86
CA GLY A 99 -12.95 19.03 -2.85
C GLY A 99 -14.26 19.71 -3.20
N HIS A 100 -14.62 20.76 -2.46
CA HIS A 100 -15.36 21.93 -2.98
C HIS A 100 -14.66 23.28 -2.71
N GLY A 101 -13.41 23.26 -2.20
CA GLY A 101 -12.65 24.47 -1.87
C GLY A 101 -11.85 25.04 -3.05
N LYS A 102 -12.00 26.35 -3.30
CA LYS A 102 -11.29 27.11 -4.34
C LYS A 102 -9.78 27.23 -3.99
N LYS A 103 -8.93 26.37 -4.56
CA LYS A 103 -7.45 26.24 -4.44
C LYS A 103 -6.91 25.53 -3.17
N HIS A 104 -6.03 24.53 -3.41
CA HIS A 104 -5.16 23.79 -2.47
C HIS A 104 -5.79 22.97 -1.32
N LEU A 105 -7.09 23.12 -1.02
CA LEU A 105 -7.73 22.41 0.11
C LEU A 105 -7.64 20.88 0.01
N SER A 106 -7.89 20.31 -1.18
CA SER A 106 -7.79 18.87 -1.42
C SER A 106 -6.38 18.34 -1.17
N ASN A 107 -5.36 19.07 -1.61
CA ASN A 107 -3.96 18.70 -1.43
C ASN A 107 -3.54 18.78 0.04
N LEU A 108 -4.00 19.81 0.76
CA LEU A 108 -3.72 19.94 2.19
C LEU A 108 -4.33 18.77 2.98
N LEU A 109 -5.59 18.42 2.72
CA LEU A 109 -6.26 17.33 3.42
C LEU A 109 -5.66 15.95 3.07
N ALA A 110 -5.27 15.73 1.82
CA ALA A 110 -4.52 14.53 1.44
C ALA A 110 -3.17 14.46 2.15
N THR A 111 -2.46 15.59 2.29
CA THR A 111 -1.17 15.66 3.00
C THR A 111 -1.35 15.38 4.50
N LEU A 112 -2.36 15.95 5.14
CA LEU A 112 -2.67 15.69 6.54
C LEU A 112 -3.06 14.23 6.77
N MET A 113 -3.85 13.64 5.88
CA MET A 113 -4.18 12.22 5.93
C MET A 113 -2.92 11.34 5.84
N MET A 114 -2.00 11.64 4.92
CA MET A 114 -0.73 10.91 4.80
C MET A 114 0.17 11.10 6.03
N LEU A 115 0.16 12.28 6.64
CA LEU A 115 0.88 12.56 7.89
C LEU A 115 0.31 11.73 9.06
N VAL A 116 -1.02 11.68 9.22
CA VAL A 116 -1.66 10.85 10.24
C VAL A 116 -1.36 9.37 10.02
N PHE A 117 -1.40 8.91 8.76
CA PHE A 117 -1.00 7.56 8.40
C PHE A 117 0.45 7.26 8.83
N LEU A 118 1.39 8.17 8.54
CA LEU A 118 2.79 8.03 8.94
C LEU A 118 2.95 7.96 10.47
N ILE A 119 2.29 8.87 11.21
CA ILE A 119 2.33 8.88 12.68
C ILE A 119 1.84 7.56 13.24
N ASP A 120 0.73 7.03 12.73
CA ASP A 120 0.21 5.73 13.15
C ASP A 120 1.17 4.58 12.85
N GLN A 121 1.88 4.61 11.72
CA GLN A 121 2.90 3.59 11.43
C GLN A 121 4.08 3.71 12.43
N ILE A 122 4.54 4.92 12.74
CA ILE A 122 5.58 5.14 13.74
C ILE A 122 5.14 4.63 15.12
N GLN A 123 3.91 4.94 15.54
CA GLN A 123 3.36 4.47 16.82
C GLN A 123 3.24 2.94 16.85
N GLN A 124 2.75 2.32 15.77
CA GLN A 124 2.69 0.88 15.63
C GLN A 124 4.07 0.22 15.60
N LEU A 125 5.14 0.90 15.22
CA LEU A 125 6.49 0.34 15.26
C LEU A 125 7.12 0.52 16.65
N ALA A 126 7.06 1.74 17.20
CA ALA A 126 7.84 2.15 18.36
C ALA A 126 7.12 2.03 19.71
N SER A 127 5.79 2.17 19.77
CA SER A 127 5.05 2.28 21.03
C SER A 127 4.41 0.96 21.45
N LYS A 128 4.96 0.35 22.53
CA LYS A 128 4.38 -0.86 23.14
C LYS A 128 2.96 -0.63 23.67
N VAL A 129 2.70 0.55 24.25
CA VAL A 129 1.38 0.91 24.78
C VAL A 129 0.38 1.07 23.63
N PHE A 130 0.76 1.74 22.55
CA PHE A 130 -0.10 1.85 21.36
C PHE A 130 -0.44 0.48 20.78
N LYS A 131 0.54 -0.42 20.63
CA LYS A 131 0.32 -1.82 20.21
C LYS A 131 -0.66 -2.54 21.12
N LYS A 132 -0.50 -2.41 22.45
CA LYS A 132 -1.39 -3.05 23.44
C LYS A 132 -2.82 -2.53 23.30
N VAL A 133 -3.02 -1.21 23.27
CA VAL A 133 -4.36 -0.62 23.12
C VAL A 133 -4.98 -1.02 21.78
N LEU A 134 -4.24 -0.91 20.67
CA LEU A 134 -4.71 -1.33 19.34
C LEU A 134 -5.13 -2.82 19.33
N SER A 135 -4.36 -3.69 20.00
CA SER A 135 -4.69 -5.12 20.11
C SER A 135 -5.97 -5.39 20.94
N ALA A 136 -6.29 -4.50 21.89
CA ALA A 136 -7.51 -4.58 22.69
C ALA A 136 -8.72 -4.08 21.90
N VAL A 137 -8.62 -2.91 21.27
CA VAL A 137 -9.73 -2.27 20.51
C VAL A 137 -9.93 -2.85 19.11
N LYS A 138 -9.00 -3.68 18.63
CA LYS A 138 -9.02 -4.44 17.36
C LYS A 138 -8.88 -3.62 16.07
N THR A 139 -9.42 -2.40 16.00
CA THR A 139 -9.39 -1.58 14.78
C THR A 139 -8.88 -0.17 15.05
N LYS A 140 -8.22 0.44 14.06
CA LYS A 140 -7.77 1.85 14.14
C LYS A 140 -8.93 2.82 14.23
N THR A 141 -10.01 2.57 13.48
CA THR A 141 -11.23 3.38 13.55
C THR A 141 -11.78 3.44 14.97
N ARG A 142 -11.84 2.30 15.68
CA ARG A 142 -12.24 2.26 17.09
C ARG A 142 -11.20 2.95 17.98
N LEU A 143 -9.91 2.71 17.77
CA LEU A 143 -8.85 3.39 18.53
C LEU A 143 -9.00 4.92 18.49
N TRP A 144 -9.27 5.49 17.32
CA TRP A 144 -9.48 6.92 17.17
C TRP A 144 -10.80 7.42 17.77
N ASP A 145 -11.83 6.58 17.81
CA ASP A 145 -13.07 6.88 18.53
C ASP A 145 -12.84 6.97 20.05
N GLU A 146 -12.08 6.02 20.60
CA GLU A 146 -11.66 6.02 22.00
C GLU A 146 -10.76 7.23 22.31
N PHE A 147 -9.87 7.63 21.39
CA PHE A 147 -9.10 8.88 21.53
C PHE A 147 -10.04 10.07 21.71
N ARG A 148 -11.07 10.18 20.86
CA ARG A 148 -12.08 11.26 20.94
C ARG A 148 -12.86 11.21 22.26
N ALA A 149 -13.21 10.02 22.76
CA ALA A 149 -13.87 9.89 24.06
C ALA A 149 -12.99 10.42 25.19
N VAL A 150 -11.70 10.04 25.23
CA VAL A 150 -10.76 10.53 26.26
C VAL A 150 -10.58 12.05 26.19
N PHE A 151 -10.45 12.63 24.99
CA PHE A 151 -10.39 14.09 24.83
C PHE A 151 -11.63 14.82 25.36
N ARG A 152 -12.81 14.20 25.31
CA ARG A 152 -14.06 14.82 25.76
C ARG A 152 -14.20 14.87 27.27
N PHE A 153 -13.60 13.93 28.01
CA PHE A 153 -13.87 13.74 29.43
C PHE A 153 -12.65 13.90 30.34
N LEU A 154 -11.42 13.92 29.80
CA LEU A 154 -10.20 13.98 30.59
C LEU A 154 -9.32 15.17 30.21
N GLY A 155 -8.78 15.85 31.23
CA GLY A 155 -7.70 16.81 31.07
C GLY A 155 -6.41 16.10 30.69
N LEU A 156 -5.91 16.33 29.47
CA LEU A 156 -4.73 15.65 28.94
C LEU A 156 -3.52 16.58 28.93
N ASN A 157 -2.41 16.07 29.48
CA ASN A 157 -1.15 16.81 29.58
C ASN A 157 -0.12 16.32 28.55
N SER A 158 -0.36 15.19 27.88
CA SER A 158 0.50 14.65 26.82
C SER A 158 -0.17 13.49 26.08
N PHE A 159 0.40 13.13 24.92
CA PHE A 159 -0.01 11.94 24.17
C PHE A 159 0.24 10.63 24.96
N LYS A 160 1.29 10.59 25.80
CA LYS A 160 1.52 9.45 26.70
C LYS A 160 0.40 9.32 27.72
N HIS A 161 -0.08 10.42 28.28
CA HIS A 161 -1.20 10.42 29.23
C HIS A 161 -2.47 9.85 28.57
N LEU A 162 -2.78 10.28 27.34
CA LEU A 162 -3.87 9.74 26.53
C LEU A 162 -3.76 8.20 26.38
N LEU A 163 -2.61 7.70 25.93
CA LEU A 163 -2.41 6.26 25.72
C LEU A 163 -2.52 5.45 27.01
N MET A 164 -2.07 6.00 28.14
CA MET A 164 -2.15 5.34 29.45
C MET A 164 -3.59 5.27 29.96
N ALA A 165 -4.36 6.35 29.81
CA ALA A 165 -5.79 6.38 30.19
C ALA A 165 -6.61 5.34 29.41
N LEU A 166 -6.31 5.17 28.13
CA LEU A 166 -6.91 4.12 27.31
C LEU A 166 -6.46 2.73 27.73
N ALA A 167 -5.17 2.55 28.00
CA ALA A 167 -4.63 1.28 28.45
C ALA A 167 -5.28 0.83 29.77
N SER A 168 -5.50 1.73 30.74
CA SER A 168 -6.19 1.38 31.99
C SER A 168 -7.64 0.95 31.76
N ASN A 169 -8.39 1.63 30.89
CA ASN A 169 -9.78 1.29 30.59
C ASN A 169 -9.92 -0.06 29.86
N HIS A 170 -8.89 -0.49 29.12
CA HIS A 170 -8.86 -1.79 28.46
C HIS A 170 -8.06 -2.86 29.23
N SER A 171 -7.56 -2.57 30.43
CA SER A 171 -6.82 -3.54 31.26
C SER A 171 -7.72 -4.37 32.18
N ALA A 172 -9.04 -4.19 32.13
CA ALA A 172 -10.02 -4.99 32.87
C ALA A 172 -10.88 -5.84 31.90
N SER A 173 -10.23 -6.81 31.24
CA SER A 173 -10.90 -7.98 30.65
C SER A 173 -9.81 -9.00 30.26
N GLY A 174 -9.19 -9.59 31.28
CA GLY A 174 -8.68 -10.96 31.16
C GLY A 174 -9.81 -11.92 31.59
N PRO A 175 -9.82 -13.17 31.08
CA PRO A 175 -10.77 -14.18 31.53
C PRO A 175 -10.70 -14.43 33.04
#